data_AF-A0A067JII4-F1
#
_entry.id   AF-A0A067JII4-F1
#
_cell.length_a   1.000
_cell.length_b   1.000
_cell.length_c   1.000
_cell.angle_alpha   90.00
_cell.angle_beta   90.00
_cell.angle_gamma   90.00
#
_symmetry.space_group_name_H-M   'P 1'
#
loop_
_entity.id
_entity.type
_entity.pdbx_description
1 polymer ?
#
loop_
_entity_poly.entity_id
_entity_poly.type
_entity_poly.pdbx_seq_one_letter_code
_entity_poly.pdbx_strand_id
1 'polypeptide(L)'
;MAEKNISGGNFTVTLLDSGNLVVRQVNSDGFTGSVIWQSFDYPHNIFLPGMKLGMNLKTGKNWTLTSWLSEKNPSPGAFRLGLDPNGANQLIIWRRDSRYWSSGVWVNGSFELAPQLTKRNDIYDFRFFENEDEKYFSYSVKNKSVLSRWSFDTIGEIEVFTLDKRGDYSTWIFESVGPCQNGFNSSAVCLTEKPNKCRNDLDVFVPKRAYVENDERFFYYDSDLSLGVSDCHAKCWGNCTCIAYQSSSRDGTGCQYWSKGSKFTPDDNADFVYLLSHQGK
;
A
#
# COMPACT_ATOMS: atom_id res chain seq x y z
N MET A 1 -17.73 -22.42 -8.19
CA MET A 1 -16.71 -22.05 -9.19
C MET A 1 -17.10 -22.74 -10.49
N ALA A 2 -17.38 -21.98 -11.55
CA ALA A 2 -17.59 -22.56 -12.87
C ALA A 2 -16.23 -22.70 -13.53
N GLU A 3 -15.73 -23.93 -13.69
CA GLU A 3 -14.54 -24.20 -14.47
C GLU A 3 -14.90 -24.13 -15.96
N LYS A 4 -14.32 -23.17 -16.68
CA LYS A 4 -14.39 -23.11 -18.14
C LYS A 4 -13.13 -23.79 -18.69
N ASN A 5 -13.20 -25.11 -18.86
CA ASN A 5 -12.15 -25.86 -19.56
C ASN A 5 -12.17 -25.46 -21.04
N ILE A 6 -11.15 -24.70 -21.47
CA ILE A 6 -10.90 -24.43 -22.88
C ILE A 6 -10.04 -25.58 -23.42
N SER A 7 -10.66 -26.68 -23.85
CA SER A 7 -9.95 -27.75 -24.55
C SER A 7 -9.68 -27.34 -26.00
N GLY A 8 -8.40 -27.16 -26.36
CA GLY A 8 -7.97 -27.09 -27.77
C GLY A 8 -7.76 -25.70 -28.39
N GLY A 9 -7.35 -24.68 -27.62
CA GLY A 9 -6.95 -23.37 -28.15
C GLY A 9 -5.44 -23.19 -28.22
N ASN A 10 -4.91 -22.65 -29.33
CA ASN A 10 -3.56 -22.07 -29.34
C ASN A 10 -3.62 -20.73 -28.61
N PHE A 11 -2.65 -20.44 -27.74
CA PHE A 11 -2.58 -19.19 -26.99
C PHE A 11 -1.22 -18.53 -27.18
N THR A 12 -1.19 -17.20 -27.13
CA THR A 12 0.05 -16.42 -27.06
C THR A 12 0.12 -15.68 -25.74
N VAL A 13 1.33 -15.63 -25.18
CA VAL A 13 1.65 -14.84 -24.00
C VAL A 13 2.64 -13.77 -24.43
N THR A 14 2.32 -12.51 -24.15
CA THR A 14 3.15 -11.37 -24.58
C THR A 14 3.30 -10.38 -23.44
N LEU A 15 4.54 -10.06 -23.07
CA LEU A 15 4.84 -8.92 -22.23
C LEU A 15 4.92 -7.67 -23.13
N LEU A 16 4.01 -6.73 -22.93
CA LEU A 16 3.99 -5.46 -23.67
C LEU A 16 5.01 -4.48 -23.08
N ASP A 17 5.43 -3.48 -23.87
CA ASP A 17 6.32 -2.41 -23.42
C ASP A 17 5.77 -1.61 -22.22
N SER A 18 4.45 -1.64 -22.00
CA SER A 18 3.82 -1.05 -20.82
C SER A 18 4.07 -1.83 -19.53
N GLY A 19 4.63 -3.05 -19.61
CA GLY A 19 4.73 -4.00 -18.50
C GLY A 19 3.50 -4.89 -18.31
N ASN A 20 2.47 -4.72 -19.16
CA ASN A 20 1.28 -5.58 -19.12
C ASN A 20 1.58 -6.94 -19.76
N LEU A 21 1.45 -8.01 -18.98
CA LEU A 21 1.54 -9.39 -19.47
C LEU A 21 0.16 -9.82 -19.94
N VAL A 22 0.02 -10.12 -21.23
CA VAL A 22 -1.29 -10.39 -21.84
C VAL A 22 -1.32 -11.79 -22.44
N VAL A 23 -2.40 -12.52 -22.15
CA VAL A 23 -2.71 -13.81 -22.76
C VAL A 23 -3.82 -13.61 -23.78
N ARG A 24 -3.57 -14.04 -25.01
CA ARG A 24 -4.52 -13.94 -26.12
C ARG A 24 -4.80 -15.32 -26.71
N GLN A 25 -6.05 -15.53 -27.10
CA GLN A 25 -6.40 -16.69 -27.92
C GLN A 25 -5.86 -16.49 -29.34
N VAL A 26 -5.35 -17.54 -29.96
CA VAL A 26 -5.03 -17.56 -31.39
C VAL A 26 -6.23 -18.15 -32.11
N ASN A 27 -6.74 -17.41 -33.08
CA ASN A 27 -7.86 -17.82 -33.89
C ASN A 27 -7.45 -18.94 -34.86
N SER A 28 -8.43 -19.64 -35.43
CA SER A 28 -8.21 -20.75 -36.37
C SER A 28 -7.44 -20.35 -37.64
N ASP A 29 -7.42 -19.06 -37.97
CA ASP A 29 -6.68 -18.44 -39.07
C ASP A 29 -5.22 -18.10 -38.72
N GLY A 30 -4.78 -18.39 -37.49
CA GLY A 30 -3.43 -18.11 -36.99
C GLY A 30 -3.23 -16.67 -36.49
N PHE A 31 -4.23 -15.79 -36.59
CA PHE A 31 -4.13 -14.43 -36.10
C PHE A 31 -4.42 -14.33 -34.61
N THR A 32 -3.81 -13.34 -33.96
CA THR A 32 -4.00 -13.08 -32.54
C THR A 32 -5.40 -12.54 -32.28
N GLY A 33 -6.22 -13.31 -31.58
CA GLY A 33 -7.58 -12.99 -31.19
C GLY A 33 -7.68 -12.20 -29.89
N SER A 34 -8.83 -12.33 -29.21
CA SER A 34 -9.17 -11.53 -28.03
C SER A 34 -8.25 -11.78 -26.83
N VAL A 35 -8.07 -10.73 -26.02
CA VAL A 35 -7.45 -10.83 -24.69
C VAL A 35 -8.37 -11.62 -23.76
N ILE A 36 -7.86 -12.71 -23.20
CA ILE A 36 -8.59 -13.53 -22.24
C ILE A 36 -8.11 -13.30 -20.80
N TRP A 37 -6.89 -12.79 -20.64
CA TRP A 37 -6.31 -12.43 -19.35
C TRP A 37 -5.22 -11.37 -19.55
N GLN A 38 -5.05 -10.47 -18.58
CA GLN A 38 -3.95 -9.52 -18.53
C GLN A 38 -3.54 -9.21 -17.10
N SER A 39 -2.24 -8.95 -16.85
CA SER A 39 -1.72 -8.68 -15.51
C SER A 39 -2.25 -7.36 -14.93
N PHE A 40 -2.55 -6.37 -15.77
CA PHE A 40 -3.09 -5.08 -15.33
C PHE A 40 -4.47 -5.20 -14.68
N ASP A 41 -5.18 -6.31 -14.90
CA ASP A 41 -6.45 -6.59 -14.23
C ASP A 41 -6.28 -7.20 -12.83
N TYR A 42 -5.04 -7.47 -12.40
CA TYR A 42 -4.69 -8.04 -11.10
C TYR A 42 -3.49 -7.29 -10.50
N PRO A 43 -3.64 -5.98 -10.23
CA PRO A 43 -2.58 -5.17 -9.64
C PRO A 43 -2.18 -5.71 -8.26
N HIS A 44 -0.90 -5.52 -7.92
CA HIS A 44 -0.39 -5.77 -6.57
C HIS A 44 -0.20 -4.44 -5.84
N ASN A 45 1.03 -4.06 -5.48
CA ASN A 45 1.35 -2.80 -4.82
C ASN A 45 1.91 -1.73 -5.78
N ILE A 46 2.02 -2.04 -7.08
CA ILE A 46 2.58 -1.13 -8.08
C ILE A 46 1.50 -0.69 -9.06
N PHE A 47 1.46 0.61 -9.34
CA PHE A 47 0.61 1.22 -10.36
C PHE A 47 1.48 1.84 -11.45
N LEU A 48 1.39 1.28 -12.65
CA LEU A 48 2.15 1.69 -13.83
C LEU A 48 1.31 2.59 -14.74
N PRO A 49 1.96 3.38 -15.63
CA PRO A 49 1.24 4.16 -16.63
C PRO A 49 0.33 3.26 -17.48
N GLY A 50 -0.94 3.67 -17.63
CA GLY A 50 -1.97 2.94 -18.37
C GLY A 50 -2.75 1.90 -17.56
N MET A 51 -2.36 1.60 -16.33
CA MET A 51 -3.18 0.80 -15.42
C MET A 51 -4.44 1.58 -14.99
N LYS A 52 -5.43 0.86 -14.45
CA LYS A 52 -6.68 1.43 -13.91
C LYS A 52 -6.74 1.19 -12.39
N LEU A 53 -7.08 2.23 -11.63
CA LEU A 53 -7.55 2.09 -10.25
C LEU A 53 -9.04 2.43 -10.23
N GLY A 54 -9.89 1.46 -9.94
CA GLY A 54 -11.33 1.65 -10.10
C GLY A 54 -12.10 0.36 -10.13
N MET A 55 -13.17 0.36 -10.91
CA MET A 55 -14.08 -0.77 -10.98
C MET A 55 -14.70 -0.91 -12.36
N ASN A 56 -14.90 -2.16 -12.76
CA ASN A 56 -15.75 -2.52 -13.87
C ASN A 56 -17.18 -2.64 -13.35
N LEU A 57 -18.06 -1.74 -13.78
CA LEU A 57 -19.45 -1.61 -13.31
C LEU A 57 -20.32 -2.79 -13.77
N LYS A 58 -19.97 -3.43 -14.89
CA LYS A 58 -20.69 -4.61 -15.40
C LYS A 58 -20.41 -5.89 -14.62
N THR A 59 -19.16 -6.11 -14.23
CA THR A 59 -18.72 -7.34 -13.56
C THR A 59 -18.58 -7.20 -12.04
N GLY A 60 -18.57 -5.97 -11.53
CA GLY A 60 -18.27 -5.67 -10.13
C GLY A 60 -16.79 -5.86 -9.76
N LYS A 61 -15.92 -6.12 -10.74
CA LYS A 61 -14.49 -6.32 -10.49
C LYS A 61 -13.83 -5.00 -10.12
N ASN A 62 -13.14 -4.98 -8.99
CA ASN A 62 -12.34 -3.84 -8.54
C ASN A 62 -10.87 -3.99 -8.96
N TRP A 63 -10.28 -2.90 -9.44
CA TRP A 63 -8.85 -2.74 -9.63
C TRP A 63 -8.31 -1.86 -8.50
N THR A 64 -7.69 -2.50 -7.51
CA THR A 64 -7.17 -1.84 -6.30
C THR A 64 -5.73 -2.26 -6.06
N LEU A 65 -4.88 -1.35 -5.59
CA LEU A 65 -3.58 -1.77 -5.08
C LEU A 65 -3.74 -2.37 -3.68
N THR A 66 -2.91 -3.35 -3.37
CA THR A 66 -2.77 -3.89 -2.02
C THR A 66 -1.31 -3.79 -1.62
N SER A 67 -1.03 -3.27 -0.44
CA SER A 67 0.34 -3.20 0.07
C SER A 67 0.93 -4.59 0.24
N TRP A 68 2.25 -4.66 0.34
CA TRP A 68 2.88 -5.85 0.91
C TRP A 68 2.58 -5.94 2.41
N LEU A 69 2.65 -7.15 2.95
CA LEU A 69 2.49 -7.40 4.38
C LEU A 69 3.65 -6.85 5.19
N SER A 70 4.85 -6.93 4.61
CA SER A 70 6.08 -6.33 5.12
C SER A 70 7.09 -6.15 3.99
N GLU A 71 8.20 -5.46 4.26
CA GLU A 71 9.27 -5.21 3.26
C GLU A 71 9.88 -6.49 2.66
N LYS A 72 9.77 -7.62 3.38
CA LYS A 72 10.31 -8.92 2.94
C LYS A 72 9.24 -9.94 2.59
N ASN A 73 7.96 -9.65 2.85
CA ASN A 73 6.86 -10.56 2.60
C ASN A 73 5.85 -9.91 1.63
N PRO A 74 5.85 -10.31 0.34
CA PRO A 74 4.98 -9.73 -0.67
C PRO A 74 3.54 -10.24 -0.60
N SER A 75 3.16 -10.98 0.43
CA SER A 75 1.76 -11.36 0.64
C SER A 75 0.89 -10.11 0.83
N PRO A 76 -0.43 -10.18 0.56
CA PRO A 76 -1.35 -9.07 0.77
C PRO A 76 -1.27 -8.49 2.19
N GLY A 77 -0.95 -7.21 2.29
CA GLY A 77 -0.81 -6.50 3.55
C GLY A 77 -2.10 -5.85 4.06
N ALA A 78 -1.93 -5.01 5.09
CA ALA A 78 -3.05 -4.37 5.76
C ALA A 78 -3.70 -3.24 4.94
N PHE A 79 -3.00 -2.66 3.96
CA PHE A 79 -3.48 -1.49 3.25
C PHE A 79 -3.98 -1.80 1.85
N ARG A 80 -5.05 -1.10 1.44
CA ARG A 80 -5.58 -1.13 0.08
C ARG A 80 -5.80 0.29 -0.43
N LEU A 81 -5.52 0.54 -1.70
CA LEU A 81 -5.78 1.79 -2.41
C LEU A 81 -6.74 1.55 -3.57
N GLY A 82 -7.78 2.39 -3.67
CA GLY A 82 -8.79 2.26 -4.72
C GLY A 82 -9.72 3.46 -4.77
N LEU A 83 -10.79 3.36 -5.57
CA LEU A 83 -11.80 4.41 -5.67
C LEU A 83 -12.83 4.33 -4.55
N ASP A 84 -13.39 5.49 -4.17
CA ASP A 84 -14.49 5.54 -3.22
C ASP A 84 -15.71 4.73 -3.71
N PRO A 85 -16.13 3.66 -2.99
CA PRO A 85 -17.30 2.87 -3.34
C PRO A 85 -18.61 3.67 -3.25
N ASN A 86 -18.62 4.83 -2.57
CA ASN A 86 -19.78 5.72 -2.53
C ASN A 86 -19.94 6.57 -3.82
N GLY A 87 -19.05 6.40 -4.79
CA GLY A 87 -19.17 7.01 -6.12
C GLY A 87 -18.50 8.39 -6.27
N ALA A 88 -17.97 8.99 -5.20
CA ALA A 88 -17.18 10.20 -5.33
C ALA A 88 -15.89 9.94 -6.13
N ASN A 89 -15.47 10.90 -6.95
CA ASN A 89 -14.23 10.81 -7.72
C ASN A 89 -13.03 11.07 -6.80
N GLN A 90 -12.69 10.13 -5.94
CA GLN A 90 -11.56 10.25 -5.01
C GLN A 90 -10.88 8.90 -4.81
N LEU A 91 -9.59 8.94 -4.47
CA LEU A 91 -8.84 7.77 -4.01
C LEU A 91 -8.99 7.63 -2.50
N ILE A 92 -9.22 6.40 -2.06
CA ILE A 92 -9.33 6.03 -0.66
C ILE A 92 -8.25 5.00 -0.34
N ILE A 93 -7.61 5.20 0.81
CA ILE A 93 -6.79 4.18 1.44
C ILE A 93 -7.60 3.55 2.57
N TRP A 94 -7.75 2.24 2.51
CA TRP A 94 -8.26 1.45 3.63
C TRP A 94 -7.12 0.81 4.37
N ARG A 95 -7.25 0.77 5.68
CA ARG A 95 -6.48 -0.12 6.54
C ARG A 95 -7.43 -1.21 7.03
N ARG A 96 -7.19 -2.43 6.57
CA ARG A 96 -8.13 -3.56 6.63
C ARG A 96 -9.49 -3.13 6.05
N ASP A 97 -10.53 -3.05 6.87
CA ASP A 97 -11.88 -2.68 6.44
C ASP A 97 -12.26 -1.23 6.76
N SER A 98 -11.35 -0.47 7.39
CA SER A 98 -11.61 0.90 7.80
C SER A 98 -11.01 1.90 6.80
N ARG A 99 -11.80 2.89 6.38
CA ARG A 99 -11.31 4.06 5.64
C ARG A 99 -10.31 4.81 6.52
N TYR A 100 -9.08 4.94 6.03
CA TYR A 100 -7.97 5.48 6.78
C TYR A 100 -7.51 6.84 6.25
N TRP A 101 -7.49 7.00 4.93
CA TRP A 101 -7.11 8.26 4.28
C TRP A 101 -7.91 8.49 3.00
N SER A 102 -7.94 9.74 2.55
CA SER A 102 -8.64 10.17 1.35
C SER A 102 -7.86 11.25 0.62
N SER A 103 -7.82 11.14 -0.71
CA SER A 103 -7.21 12.16 -1.56
C SER A 103 -8.01 13.47 -1.60
N GLY A 104 -9.25 13.48 -1.09
CA GLY A 104 -10.24 14.50 -1.45
C GLY A 104 -10.75 14.30 -2.88
N VAL A 105 -11.79 15.04 -3.23
CA VAL A 105 -12.47 14.90 -4.52
C VAL A 105 -11.56 15.39 -5.65
N TRP A 106 -11.66 14.75 -6.80
CA TRP A 106 -11.01 15.13 -8.04
C TRP A 106 -11.73 16.32 -8.68
N VAL A 107 -11.05 17.45 -8.73
CA VAL A 107 -11.56 18.70 -9.30
C VAL A 107 -10.49 19.31 -10.18
N ASN A 108 -10.84 19.68 -11.41
CA ASN A 108 -9.97 20.41 -12.35
C ASN A 108 -8.58 19.77 -12.56
N GLY A 109 -8.50 18.43 -12.61
CA GLY A 109 -7.24 17.72 -12.86
C GLY A 109 -6.39 17.47 -11.62
N SER A 110 -6.92 17.71 -10.42
CA SER A 110 -6.19 17.52 -9.16
C SER A 110 -7.08 16.98 -8.05
N PHE A 111 -6.48 16.30 -7.07
CA PHE A 111 -7.15 15.92 -5.83
C PHE A 111 -7.09 17.06 -4.80
N GLU A 112 -8.21 17.34 -4.11
CA GLU A 112 -8.33 18.47 -3.18
C GLU A 112 -7.42 18.39 -1.94
N LEU A 113 -7.28 17.20 -1.35
CA LEU A 113 -6.48 16.96 -0.13
C LEU A 113 -5.12 16.32 -0.44
N ALA A 114 -4.87 15.96 -1.69
CA ALA A 114 -3.64 15.32 -2.16
C ALA A 114 -3.15 15.85 -3.52
N PRO A 115 -3.07 17.18 -3.74
CA PRO A 115 -2.74 17.76 -5.05
C PRO A 115 -1.36 17.35 -5.57
N GLN A 116 -0.45 16.97 -4.68
CA GLN A 116 0.89 16.49 -5.02
C GLN A 116 0.88 15.20 -5.87
N LEU A 117 -0.12 14.31 -5.71
CA LEU A 117 -0.25 13.11 -6.54
C LEU A 117 -0.39 13.42 -8.03
N THR A 118 -0.89 14.60 -8.37
CA THR A 118 -1.21 15.02 -9.74
C THR A 118 -0.58 16.35 -10.13
N LYS A 119 0.45 16.77 -9.39
CA LYS A 119 1.15 18.05 -9.59
C LYS A 119 1.95 18.09 -10.89
N ARG A 120 2.58 16.98 -11.28
CA ARG A 120 3.48 16.89 -12.45
C ARG A 120 2.72 16.70 -13.76
N ASN A 121 1.74 17.56 -14.02
CA ASN A 121 0.97 17.57 -15.28
C ASN A 121 1.82 17.97 -16.51
N ASP A 122 3.06 18.41 -16.31
CA ASP A 122 4.07 18.61 -17.35
C ASP A 122 4.62 17.28 -17.88
N ILE A 123 4.69 16.24 -17.04
CA ILE A 123 5.18 14.90 -17.40
C ILE A 123 4.02 13.94 -17.69
N TYR A 124 2.95 14.05 -16.92
CA TYR A 124 1.87 13.08 -16.88
C TYR A 124 0.56 13.63 -17.44
N ASP A 125 -0.24 12.75 -18.01
CA ASP A 125 -1.66 12.97 -18.23
C ASP A 125 -2.45 12.13 -17.22
N PHE A 126 -3.10 12.81 -16.28
CA PHE A 126 -3.96 12.18 -15.28
C PHE A 126 -5.42 12.29 -15.72
N ARG A 127 -6.19 11.23 -15.48
CA ARG A 127 -7.62 11.23 -15.79
C ARG A 127 -8.42 10.44 -14.78
N PHE A 128 -9.63 10.96 -14.54
CA PHE A 128 -10.73 10.21 -13.97
C PHE A 128 -11.72 9.93 -15.10
N PHE A 129 -11.96 8.66 -15.39
CA PHE A 129 -12.85 8.22 -16.45
C PHE A 129 -14.08 7.53 -15.86
N GLU A 130 -15.25 7.79 -16.43
CA GLU A 130 -16.52 7.19 -16.03
C GLU A 130 -17.44 7.06 -17.24
N ASN A 131 -17.98 5.86 -17.43
CA ASN A 131 -19.08 5.57 -18.36
C ASN A 131 -19.96 4.44 -17.77
N GLU A 132 -20.87 3.88 -18.57
CA GLU A 132 -21.77 2.80 -18.14
C GLU A 132 -21.04 1.48 -17.79
N ASP A 133 -19.79 1.32 -18.23
CA ASP A 133 -19.04 0.06 -18.15
C ASP A 133 -18.00 0.06 -17.04
N GLU A 134 -17.34 1.19 -16.82
CA GLU A 134 -16.21 1.31 -15.93
C GLU A 134 -16.03 2.73 -15.37
N LYS A 135 -15.50 2.77 -14.15
CA LYS A 135 -15.10 4.00 -13.46
C LYS A 135 -13.71 3.81 -12.91
N TYR A 136 -12.75 4.65 -13.29
CA TYR A 136 -11.36 4.51 -12.85
C TYR A 136 -10.56 5.80 -12.89
N PHE A 137 -9.58 5.89 -12.01
CA PHE A 137 -8.44 6.78 -12.12
C PHE A 137 -7.31 6.10 -12.91
N SER A 138 -6.63 6.84 -13.77
CA SER A 138 -5.48 6.36 -14.54
C SER A 138 -4.54 7.51 -14.86
N TYR A 139 -3.28 7.17 -15.14
CA TYR A 139 -2.30 8.13 -15.63
C TYR A 139 -1.49 7.55 -16.79
N SER A 140 -0.98 8.42 -17.65
CA SER A 140 -0.02 8.08 -18.69
C SER A 140 1.15 9.07 -18.69
N VAL A 141 2.29 8.66 -19.27
CA VAL A 141 3.43 9.56 -19.51
C VAL A 141 3.32 10.20 -20.89
N LYS A 142 3.55 11.51 -20.98
CA LYS A 142 3.52 12.26 -22.25
C LYS A 142 4.68 11.85 -23.17
N ASN A 143 5.85 11.62 -22.57
CA ASN A 143 7.02 11.11 -23.28
C ASN A 143 7.26 9.64 -22.91
N LYS A 144 7.17 8.75 -23.91
CA LYS A 144 7.31 7.29 -23.72
C LYS A 144 8.67 6.84 -23.19
N SER A 145 9.70 7.70 -23.23
CA SER A 145 11.02 7.39 -22.67
C SER A 145 11.11 7.61 -21.15
N VAL A 146 10.12 8.26 -20.55
CA VAL A 146 10.03 8.49 -19.11
C VAL A 146 9.57 7.22 -18.41
N LEU A 147 10.38 6.75 -17.46
CA LEU A 147 10.01 5.64 -16.59
C LEU A 147 9.40 6.19 -15.31
N SER A 148 8.23 5.67 -14.95
CA SER A 148 7.46 6.10 -13.78
C SER A 148 6.65 4.95 -13.21
N ARG A 149 6.43 4.96 -11.90
CA ARG A 149 5.51 4.05 -11.20
C ARG A 149 5.02 4.71 -9.92
N TRP A 150 3.82 4.39 -9.48
CA TRP A 150 3.46 4.58 -8.07
C TRP A 150 3.74 3.28 -7.32
N SER A 151 4.38 3.38 -6.17
CA SER A 151 4.57 2.29 -5.22
C SER A 151 3.66 2.52 -4.03
N PHE A 152 2.90 1.51 -3.64
CA PHE A 152 2.06 1.54 -2.46
C PHE A 152 2.72 0.70 -1.36
N ASP A 153 3.24 1.38 -0.35
CA ASP A 153 4.16 0.76 0.61
C ASP A 153 3.43 0.00 1.73
N THR A 154 4.21 -0.59 2.64
CA THR A 154 3.73 -1.44 3.73
C THR A 154 3.00 -0.67 4.84
N ILE A 155 3.11 0.65 4.88
CA ILE A 155 2.46 1.53 5.86
C ILE A 155 1.32 2.38 5.27
N GLY A 156 1.03 2.19 3.98
CA GLY A 156 -0.07 2.85 3.29
C GLY A 156 0.31 4.20 2.68
N GLU A 157 1.59 4.48 2.45
CA GLU A 157 2.04 5.62 1.65
C GLU A 157 2.05 5.30 0.16
N ILE A 158 1.79 6.34 -0.64
CA ILE A 158 1.91 6.33 -2.10
C ILE A 158 3.18 7.08 -2.46
N GLU A 159 4.16 6.36 -2.98
CA GLU A 159 5.41 6.93 -3.49
C GLU A 159 5.36 7.01 -5.02
N VAL A 160 5.38 8.21 -5.57
CA VAL A 160 5.37 8.46 -7.01
C VAL A 160 6.81 8.56 -7.52
N PHE A 161 7.34 7.47 -8.08
CA PHE A 161 8.69 7.42 -8.62
C PHE A 161 8.73 7.90 -10.07
N THR A 162 9.69 8.76 -10.39
CA THR A 162 10.03 9.19 -11.75
C THR A 162 11.53 9.08 -11.97
N LEU A 163 11.95 8.49 -13.09
CA LEU A 163 13.37 8.44 -13.44
C LEU A 163 13.79 9.76 -14.08
N ASP A 164 14.60 10.54 -13.36
CA ASP A 164 15.25 11.75 -13.87
C ASP A 164 16.54 11.35 -14.61
N LYS A 165 16.67 11.76 -15.87
CA LYS A 165 17.83 11.48 -16.72
C LYS A 165 18.55 12.80 -17.03
N ARG A 166 19.79 12.94 -16.59
CA ARG A 166 20.65 14.10 -16.83
C ARG A 166 21.95 13.66 -17.49
N GLY A 167 22.01 13.79 -18.82
CA GLY A 167 23.12 13.26 -19.61
C GLY A 167 23.23 11.73 -19.42
N ASP A 168 24.39 11.27 -18.98
CA ASP A 168 24.67 9.84 -18.75
C ASP A 168 24.23 9.33 -17.36
N TYR A 169 23.76 10.22 -16.49
CA TYR A 169 23.30 9.86 -15.14
C TYR A 169 21.79 9.73 -15.09
N SER A 170 21.32 8.71 -14.36
CA SER A 170 19.90 8.51 -14.08
C SER A 170 19.68 8.31 -12.58
N THR A 171 18.69 9.01 -12.02
CA THR A 171 18.32 8.90 -10.61
C THR A 171 16.81 8.83 -10.45
N TRP A 172 16.35 8.03 -9.51
CA TRP A 172 14.93 8.00 -9.14
C TRP A 172 14.64 9.15 -8.20
N ILE A 173 13.71 10.03 -8.59
CA ILE A 173 13.10 11.01 -7.70
C ILE A 173 11.72 10.49 -7.29
N PHE A 174 11.31 10.80 -6.07
CA PHE A 174 9.99 10.41 -5.57
C PHE A 174 9.33 11.51 -4.76
N GLU A 175 8.00 11.51 -4.80
CA GLU A 175 7.14 12.26 -3.88
C GLU A 175 6.32 11.25 -3.06
N SER A 176 6.24 11.43 -1.73
CA SER A 176 5.46 10.57 -0.84
C SER A 176 4.15 11.26 -0.48
N VAL A 177 3.06 10.51 -0.54
CA VAL A 177 1.72 10.99 -0.27
C VAL A 177 0.90 9.93 0.43
N GLY A 178 0.29 10.30 1.54
CA GLY A 178 -0.62 9.39 2.20
C GLY A 178 -0.99 9.86 3.60
N PRO A 179 -1.36 8.92 4.48
CA PRO A 179 -1.68 9.23 5.87
C PRO A 179 -0.52 9.85 6.65
N CYS A 180 0.72 9.66 6.20
CA CYS A 180 1.88 10.24 6.83
C CYS A 180 2.16 11.66 6.41
N GLN A 181 1.84 12.61 7.29
CA GLN A 181 2.25 14.00 7.13
C GLN A 181 3.45 14.30 8.02
N ASN A 182 4.59 14.60 7.38
CA ASN A 182 5.81 15.20 7.93
C ASN A 182 6.64 14.40 8.95
N GLY A 183 7.84 14.00 8.53
CA GLY A 183 9.08 14.40 9.22
C GLY A 183 9.41 13.80 10.59
N PHE A 184 8.69 12.81 11.10
CA PHE A 184 9.23 12.03 12.22
C PHE A 184 10.32 11.11 11.69
N ASN A 185 11.55 11.38 12.13
CA ASN A 185 12.72 10.55 11.91
C ASN A 185 12.31 9.07 11.87
N SER A 186 12.67 8.43 10.76
CA SER A 186 12.64 7.01 10.52
C SER A 186 12.53 6.20 11.80
N SER A 187 11.40 5.51 11.93
CA SER A 187 11.18 4.22 12.59
C SER A 187 9.90 4.19 13.44
N ALA A 188 9.18 5.32 13.68
CA ALA A 188 7.83 5.27 14.25
C ALA A 188 6.86 5.01 13.12
N VAL A 189 6.19 3.86 13.15
CA VAL A 189 5.10 3.55 12.24
C VAL A 189 4.11 4.70 12.35
N CYS A 190 4.06 5.53 11.30
CA CYS A 190 3.36 6.81 11.26
C CYS A 190 1.85 6.54 11.04
N LEU A 191 1.32 5.71 11.92
CA LEU A 191 -0.07 5.37 11.99
C LEU A 191 -0.72 6.23 13.06
N THR A 192 -1.76 6.95 12.66
CA THR A 192 -2.59 7.73 13.56
C THR A 192 -3.75 6.86 13.99
N GLU A 193 -3.78 6.54 15.26
CA GLU A 193 -4.90 5.86 15.87
C GLU A 193 -5.78 6.88 16.60
N LYS A 194 -7.10 6.61 16.63
CA LYS A 194 -8.00 7.47 17.41
C LYS A 194 -7.74 7.28 18.90
N PRO A 195 -7.84 8.36 19.70
CA PRO A 195 -7.85 8.25 21.15
C PRO A 195 -8.86 7.23 21.66
N ASN A 196 -8.52 6.60 22.77
CA ASN A 196 -9.38 5.66 23.46
C ASN A 196 -9.29 5.85 24.98
N LYS A 197 -9.83 4.89 25.75
CA LYS A 197 -9.93 5.00 27.22
C LYS A 197 -8.59 5.17 27.94
N CYS A 198 -7.47 4.78 27.33
CA CYS A 198 -6.16 4.76 27.96
C CYS A 198 -5.05 5.39 27.12
N ARG A 199 -5.37 5.87 25.91
CA ARG A 199 -4.42 6.56 25.02
C ARG A 199 -5.05 7.80 24.42
N ASN A 200 -4.28 8.88 24.36
CA ASN A 200 -4.68 10.17 23.79
C ASN A 200 -3.76 10.57 22.63
N ASP A 201 -4.02 11.72 22.03
CA ASP A 201 -3.31 12.21 20.83
C ASP A 201 -1.81 12.50 21.05
N LEU A 202 -1.34 12.56 22.29
CA LEU A 202 0.09 12.72 22.61
C LEU A 202 0.81 11.37 22.76
N ASP A 203 0.08 10.27 22.84
CA ASP A 203 0.68 8.95 22.92
C ASP A 203 1.11 8.49 21.52
N VAL A 204 2.36 8.04 21.40
CA VAL A 204 2.92 7.55 20.14
C VAL A 204 3.80 6.34 20.40
N PHE A 205 3.94 5.47 19.42
CA PHE A 205 4.91 4.40 19.47
C PHE A 205 6.22 4.82 18.81
N VAL A 206 7.28 4.92 19.61
CA VAL A 206 8.60 5.33 19.17
C VAL A 206 9.49 4.10 18.99
N PRO A 207 10.15 3.96 17.84
CA PRO A 207 11.14 2.92 17.60
C PRO A 207 12.33 3.10 18.53
N LYS A 208 12.73 2.04 19.21
CA LYS A 208 14.02 2.00 19.89
C LYS A 208 14.68 0.66 19.63
N ARG A 209 16.00 0.66 19.52
CA ARG A 209 16.77 -0.57 19.54
C ARG A 209 17.00 -0.94 21.00
N ALA A 210 16.35 -2.01 21.43
CA ALA A 210 16.38 -2.44 22.82
C ALA A 210 16.09 -3.93 22.92
N TYR A 211 16.74 -4.59 23.87
CA TYR A 211 16.32 -5.89 24.36
C TYR A 211 15.18 -5.72 25.38
N VAL A 212 14.14 -6.53 25.26
CA VAL A 212 13.03 -6.56 26.22
C VAL A 212 13.00 -7.91 26.91
N GLU A 213 12.98 -7.90 28.25
CA GLU A 213 12.89 -9.13 29.03
C GLU A 213 11.55 -9.83 28.78
N ASN A 214 11.61 -11.08 28.32
CA ASN A 214 10.44 -11.93 28.12
C ASN A 214 10.01 -12.61 29.42
N ASP A 215 9.60 -11.81 30.41
CA ASP A 215 8.90 -12.31 31.59
C ASP A 215 7.49 -12.76 31.18
N GLU A 216 7.16 -14.04 31.42
CA GLU A 216 5.88 -14.65 31.05
C GLU A 216 4.66 -13.89 31.60
N ARG A 217 4.82 -13.06 32.63
CA ARG A 217 3.74 -12.22 33.18
C ARG A 217 3.42 -11.01 32.32
N PHE A 218 4.37 -10.53 31.53
CA PHE A 218 4.25 -9.26 30.79
C PHE A 218 4.41 -9.43 29.27
N PHE A 219 4.97 -10.55 28.81
CA PHE A 219 5.16 -10.88 27.41
C PHE A 219 4.01 -11.73 26.87
N TYR A 220 3.53 -11.41 25.67
CA TYR A 220 2.54 -12.21 24.95
C TYR A 220 2.67 -11.99 23.45
N TYR A 221 2.12 -12.90 22.65
CA TYR A 221 2.17 -12.86 21.20
C TYR A 221 0.79 -13.12 20.58
N ASP A 222 0.63 -12.71 19.33
CA ASP A 222 -0.53 -13.08 18.52
C ASP A 222 -0.24 -14.36 17.74
N SER A 223 -1.17 -15.32 17.74
CA SER A 223 -1.03 -16.55 16.99
C SER A 223 -1.19 -16.35 15.48
N ASP A 224 -1.79 -15.24 15.04
CA ASP A 224 -1.96 -14.92 13.64
C ASP A 224 -0.67 -14.35 13.04
N LEU A 225 0.03 -15.19 12.26
CA LEU A 225 1.24 -14.80 11.56
C LEU A 225 0.97 -13.99 10.28
N SER A 226 -0.30 -13.80 9.89
CA SER A 226 -0.69 -12.95 8.75
C SER A 226 -0.81 -11.47 9.08
N LEU A 227 -0.38 -11.10 10.30
CA LEU A 227 -0.36 -9.72 10.79
C LEU A 227 0.94 -9.02 10.38
N GLY A 228 0.80 -7.81 9.87
CA GLY A 228 1.93 -6.92 9.62
C GLY A 228 2.15 -5.97 10.80
N VAL A 229 3.24 -5.19 10.75
CA VAL A 229 3.59 -4.21 11.79
C VAL A 229 2.46 -3.21 12.08
N SER A 230 1.69 -2.85 11.06
CA SER A 230 0.51 -2.01 11.18
C SER A 230 -0.57 -2.65 12.05
N ASP A 231 -0.83 -3.94 11.89
CA ASP A 231 -1.83 -4.63 12.72
C ASP A 231 -1.35 -4.77 14.17
N CYS A 232 -0.05 -5.01 14.36
CA CYS A 232 0.56 -5.02 15.69
C CYS A 232 0.36 -3.68 16.38
N HIS A 233 0.57 -2.57 15.66
CA HIS A 233 0.32 -1.23 16.17
C HIS A 233 -1.13 -1.06 16.64
N ALA A 234 -2.13 -1.37 15.80
CA ALA A 234 -3.55 -1.22 16.16
C ALA A 234 -3.93 -2.07 17.37
N LYS A 235 -3.49 -3.32 17.41
CA LYS A 235 -3.78 -4.24 18.53
C LYS A 235 -3.16 -3.75 19.83
N CYS A 236 -1.90 -3.31 19.79
CA CYS A 236 -1.26 -2.73 20.96
C CYS A 236 -1.98 -1.44 21.37
N TRP A 237 -2.30 -0.54 20.43
CA TRP A 237 -3.05 0.70 20.66
C TRP A 237 -4.46 0.49 21.25
N GLY A 238 -5.12 -0.63 20.95
CA GLY A 238 -6.39 -1.01 21.57
C GLY A 238 -6.24 -1.59 22.99
N ASN A 239 -5.07 -2.12 23.34
CA ASN A 239 -4.82 -2.76 24.62
C ASN A 239 -4.12 -1.81 25.61
N CYS A 240 -4.81 -1.44 26.68
CA CYS A 240 -4.33 -0.49 27.69
C CYS A 240 -3.15 -0.97 28.54
N THR A 241 -2.88 -2.27 28.60
CA THR A 241 -1.68 -2.77 29.28
C THR A 241 -0.47 -2.79 28.36
N CYS A 242 -0.68 -2.78 27.04
CA CYS A 242 0.40 -2.86 26.06
C CYS A 242 1.24 -1.59 26.07
N ILE A 243 2.56 -1.73 26.19
CA ILE A 243 3.50 -0.60 26.16
C ILE A 243 4.55 -0.77 25.08
N ALA A 244 4.64 -1.94 24.45
CA ALA A 244 5.55 -2.17 23.35
C ALA A 244 5.02 -3.25 22.42
N TYR A 245 5.43 -3.19 21.15
CA TYR A 245 5.23 -4.26 20.19
C TYR A 245 6.40 -4.39 19.23
N GLN A 246 6.50 -5.55 18.59
CA GLN A 246 7.48 -5.85 17.55
C GLN A 246 6.92 -6.95 16.64
N SER A 247 7.42 -7.05 15.41
CA SER A 247 7.20 -8.25 14.59
C SER A 247 7.82 -9.48 15.26
N SER A 248 7.13 -10.62 15.22
CA SER A 248 7.67 -11.87 15.79
C SER A 248 8.59 -12.62 14.82
N SER A 249 8.43 -12.38 13.52
CA SER A 249 9.17 -13.07 12.45
C SER A 249 10.19 -12.15 11.77
N ARG A 250 11.29 -12.73 11.26
CA ARG A 250 12.38 -11.98 10.59
C ARG A 250 12.00 -11.37 9.24
N ASP A 251 10.94 -11.89 8.63
CA ASP A 251 10.33 -11.31 7.44
C ASP A 251 9.47 -10.08 7.78
N GLY A 252 9.27 -9.75 9.06
CA GLY A 252 8.47 -8.60 9.51
C GLY A 252 7.01 -8.93 9.79
N THR A 253 6.63 -10.22 9.80
CA THR A 253 5.26 -10.68 10.05
C THR A 253 5.05 -11.19 11.49
N GLY A 254 3.79 -11.36 11.87
CA GLY A 254 3.36 -11.75 13.21
C GLY A 254 3.63 -10.68 14.27
N CYS A 255 3.02 -10.81 15.44
CA CYS A 255 3.11 -9.80 16.48
C CYS A 255 3.52 -10.38 17.83
N GLN A 256 4.44 -9.69 18.49
CA GLN A 256 4.77 -9.88 19.89
C GLN A 256 4.67 -8.56 20.64
N TYR A 257 4.33 -8.64 21.93
CA TYR A 257 3.93 -7.50 22.73
C TYR A 257 4.48 -7.59 24.14
N TRP A 258 4.63 -6.42 24.77
CA TRP A 258 5.02 -6.30 26.16
C TRP A 258 4.08 -5.38 26.91
N SER A 259 3.74 -5.78 28.14
CA SER A 259 2.82 -5.09 29.02
C SER A 259 3.53 -4.19 30.04
N LYS A 260 2.77 -3.30 30.68
CA LYS A 260 3.23 -2.47 31.79
C LYS A 260 3.88 -3.34 32.88
N GLY A 261 5.17 -3.09 33.14
CA GLY A 261 6.00 -3.90 34.04
C GLY A 261 7.21 -4.53 33.36
N SER A 262 7.21 -4.64 32.03
CA SER A 262 8.38 -5.09 31.26
C SER A 262 9.58 -4.15 31.42
N LYS A 263 10.77 -4.74 31.38
CA LYS A 263 12.05 -4.03 31.44
C LYS A 263 12.68 -3.96 30.05
N PHE A 264 13.20 -2.77 29.74
CA PHE A 264 13.81 -2.45 28.45
C PHE A 264 15.26 -2.05 28.67
N THR A 265 16.17 -2.69 27.95
CA THR A 265 17.60 -2.38 27.97
C THR A 265 18.01 -1.89 26.58
N PRO A 266 18.43 -0.62 26.42
CA PRO A 266 18.92 -0.11 25.14
C PRO A 266 20.08 -0.95 24.60
N ASP A 267 20.03 -1.28 23.31
CA ASP A 267 21.08 -2.03 22.62
C ASP A 267 21.05 -1.66 21.13
N ASP A 268 22.09 -0.97 20.66
CA ASP A 268 22.19 -0.48 19.28
C ASP A 268 22.28 -1.61 18.23
N ASN A 269 22.60 -2.84 18.64
CA ASN A 269 22.63 -4.01 17.76
C ASN A 269 21.30 -4.78 17.75
N ALA A 270 20.37 -4.46 18.64
CA ALA A 270 19.06 -5.10 18.70
C ALA A 270 18.15 -4.63 17.55
N ASP A 271 17.14 -5.45 17.27
CA ASP A 271 16.05 -5.09 16.36
C ASP A 271 15.21 -3.94 16.95
N PHE A 272 14.46 -3.25 16.10
CA PHE A 272 13.56 -2.19 16.54
C PHE A 272 12.36 -2.76 17.29
N VAL A 273 12.11 -2.20 18.48
CA VAL A 273 10.90 -2.37 19.26
C VAL A 273 10.15 -1.04 19.28
N TYR A 274 8.85 -1.08 19.07
CA TYR A 274 7.99 0.10 19.07
C TYR A 274 7.47 0.34 20.48
N LEU A 275 8.01 1.34 21.17
CA LEU A 275 7.73 1.64 22.58
C LEU A 275 6.77 2.81 22.72
N LEU A 276 5.74 2.61 23.54
CA LEU A 276 4.79 3.65 23.88
C LEU A 276 5.52 4.79 24.60
N SER A 277 5.35 5.99 24.07
CA SER A 277 5.91 7.22 24.60
C SER A 277 4.81 8.27 24.62
N HIS A 278 4.79 9.09 25.66
CA HIS A 278 3.90 10.24 25.76
C HIS A 278 4.67 11.50 25.35
N GLN A 279 4.25 12.18 24.28
CA GLN A 279 4.83 13.45 23.85
C GLN A 279 4.27 14.57 24.74
N GLY A 280 4.88 14.78 25.91
CA GLY A 280 4.40 15.76 26.88
C GLY A 280 5.37 16.00 28.04
N LYS A 281 6.17 17.06 27.89
CA LYS A 281 7.33 17.56 28.67
C LYS A 281 8.66 16.84 28.47
#